data_AF-A0A640QCR9-F1
#
_entry.id   AF-A0A640QCR9-F1
#
_cell.length_a   1.000
_cell.length_b   1.000
_cell.length_c   1.000
_cell.angle_alpha   90.00
_cell.angle_beta   90.00
_cell.angle_gamma   90.00
#
_symmetry.space_group_name_H-M   'P 1'
#
loop_
_entity.id
_entity.type
_entity.pdbx_description
1 polymer ?
#
loop_
_entity_poly.entity_id
_entity_poly.type
_entity_poly.pdbx_seq_one_letter_code
_entity_poly.pdbx_strand_id
1 'polypeptide(L)'
;MEKPKGDFPTKDSLITFILNANTQQRIELEFLRNVTREQIEEALMQGIEQNNADSDLSKIKQDIQRLSSGFQDEVEKHSTLTLSRLSKKKLNVFFNNTLVVETENQALADALWSIWFGKDPIVDTEDLVQNILVN
;
A
#
# COMPACT_ATOMS: atom_id res chain seq x y z
N MET A 1 -13.87 14.35 -14.86
CA MET A 1 -13.25 13.00 -14.89
C MET A 1 -14.35 12.01 -14.62
N GLU A 2 -14.77 11.23 -15.60
CA GLU A 2 -15.71 10.14 -15.38
C GLU A 2 -15.04 9.10 -14.50
N LYS A 3 -15.66 8.77 -13.36
CA LYS A 3 -15.27 7.57 -12.60
C LYS A 3 -15.51 6.37 -13.52
N PRO A 4 -14.56 5.44 -13.67
CA PRO A 4 -14.86 4.20 -14.38
C PRO A 4 -16.04 3.54 -13.68
N LYS A 5 -17.15 3.35 -14.39
CA LYS A 5 -18.22 2.44 -13.98
C LYS A 5 -17.68 1.02 -14.14
N GLY A 6 -16.86 0.59 -13.17
CA GLY A 6 -16.48 -0.80 -13.04
C GLY A 6 -17.61 -1.52 -12.36
N ASP A 7 -18.47 -2.18 -13.13
CA ASP A 7 -19.30 -3.23 -12.56
C ASP A 7 -18.34 -4.36 -12.16
N PHE A 8 -18.06 -4.46 -10.86
CA PHE A 8 -17.21 -5.50 -10.30
C PHE A 8 -18.12 -6.55 -9.67
N PRO A 9 -18.57 -7.56 -10.44
CA PRO A 9 -19.61 -8.49 -10.00
C PRO A 9 -19.17 -9.35 -8.81
N THR A 10 -17.87 -9.42 -8.53
CA THR A 10 -17.31 -10.15 -7.39
C THR A 10 -16.15 -9.40 -6.74
N LYS A 11 -15.92 -9.68 -5.45
CA LYS A 11 -14.71 -9.27 -4.71
C LYS A 11 -13.43 -9.61 -5.47
N ASP A 12 -13.32 -10.83 -6.00
CA ASP A 12 -12.12 -11.28 -6.72
C ASP A 12 -11.87 -10.47 -8.00
N SER A 13 -12.93 -10.08 -8.71
CA SER A 13 -12.82 -9.24 -9.91
C SER A 13 -12.34 -7.83 -9.56
N LEU A 14 -12.80 -7.27 -8.43
CA LEU A 14 -12.34 -5.98 -7.91
C LEU A 14 -10.89 -6.05 -7.44
N ILE A 15 -10.51 -7.07 -6.66
CA ILE A 15 -9.12 -7.26 -6.20
C ILE A 15 -8.18 -7.44 -7.40
N THR A 16 -8.57 -8.24 -8.38
CA THR A 16 -7.80 -8.42 -9.63
C THR A 16 -7.62 -7.09 -10.35
N PHE A 17 -8.66 -6.26 -10.42
CA PHE A 17 -8.57 -4.92 -10.98
C PHE A 17 -7.65 -4.02 -10.15
N ILE A 18 -7.80 -3.99 -8.83
CA ILE A 18 -6.96 -3.19 -7.93
C ILE A 18 -5.47 -3.53 -8.14
N LEU A 19 -5.12 -4.81 -8.19
CA LEU A 19 -3.74 -5.25 -8.36
C LEU A 19 -3.16 -4.94 -9.76
N ASN A 20 -3.97 -5.02 -10.82
CA ASN A 20 -3.46 -5.04 -12.19
C ASN A 20 -3.70 -3.76 -12.98
N ALA A 21 -4.70 -2.97 -12.63
CA ALA A 21 -5.14 -1.85 -13.44
C ALA A 21 -4.15 -0.68 -13.36
N ASN A 22 -3.89 -0.06 -14.52
CA ASN A 22 -3.08 1.15 -14.60
C ASN A 22 -3.95 2.39 -14.31
N THR A 23 -4.51 2.46 -13.10
CA THR A 23 -5.39 3.54 -12.66
C THR A 23 -4.84 4.18 -11.39
N GLN A 24 -5.27 5.41 -11.13
CA GLN A 24 -4.92 6.06 -9.89
C GLN A 24 -5.63 5.39 -8.71
N GLN A 25 -4.87 5.00 -7.69
CA GLN A 25 -5.35 4.33 -6.49
C GLN A 25 -4.68 4.94 -5.25
N ARG A 26 -5.39 4.98 -4.13
CA ARG A 26 -4.87 5.52 -2.87
C ARG A 26 -5.26 4.60 -1.72
N ILE A 27 -4.28 4.28 -0.87
CA ILE A 27 -4.47 3.66 0.44
C ILE A 27 -4.09 4.71 1.47
N GLU A 28 -4.92 4.88 2.49
CA GLU A 28 -4.66 5.79 3.60
C GLU A 28 -4.78 5.02 4.91
N LEU A 29 -3.78 5.18 5.75
CA LEU A 29 -3.66 4.52 7.04
C LEU A 29 -3.59 5.60 8.12
N GLU A 30 -4.36 5.41 9.18
CA GLU A 30 -4.29 6.23 10.40
C GLU A 30 -3.70 5.37 11.52
N PHE A 31 -2.64 5.87 12.18
CA PHE A 31 -2.01 5.14 13.27
C PHE A 31 -2.89 5.21 14.53
N LEU A 32 -3.35 4.06 15.03
CA LEU A 32 -4.23 4.01 16.22
C LEU A 32 -3.47 4.04 17.56
N ARG A 33 -2.14 4.06 17.51
CA ARG A 33 -1.22 4.17 18.65
C ARG A 33 0.09 4.77 18.18
N ASN A 34 0.93 5.19 19.13
CA ASN A 34 2.30 5.54 18.82
C ASN A 34 3.07 4.31 18.34
N VAL A 35 3.92 4.49 17.35
CA VAL A 35 4.84 3.46 16.83
C VAL A 35 6.18 4.09 16.48
N THR A 36 7.26 3.32 16.55
CA THR A 36 8.57 3.79 16.11
C THR A 36 8.75 3.60 14.61
N ARG A 37 9.70 4.32 14.01
CA ARG A 37 10.09 4.12 12.60
C ARG A 37 10.43 2.66 12.31
N GLU A 38 11.18 2.01 13.20
CA GLU A 38 11.61 0.62 13.06
C GLU A 38 10.41 -0.34 13.04
N GLN A 39 9.41 -0.10 13.89
CA GLN A 39 8.18 -0.90 13.88
C GLN A 39 7.41 -0.77 12.57
N ILE A 40 7.41 0.41 11.95
CA ILE A 40 6.78 0.61 10.64
C ILE A 40 7.58 -0.13 9.56
N GLU A 41 8.90 -0.02 9.56
CA GLU A 41 9.77 -0.74 8.62
C GLU A 41 9.58 -2.25 8.72
N GLU A 42 9.62 -2.80 9.93
CA GLU A 42 9.42 -4.22 10.19
C GLU A 42 8.04 -4.69 9.74
N ALA A 43 6.99 -3.93 10.04
CA ALA A 43 5.63 -4.27 9.63
C ALA A 43 5.45 -4.27 8.11
N LEU A 44 6.03 -3.28 7.41
CA LEU A 44 6.00 -3.22 5.94
C LEU A 44 6.78 -4.37 5.32
N MET A 45 7.98 -4.68 5.82
CA MET A 45 8.78 -5.82 5.37
C MET A 45 8.04 -7.14 5.57
N GLN A 46 7.48 -7.36 6.77
CA GLN A 46 6.74 -8.58 7.09
C GLN A 46 5.52 -8.77 6.17
N GLY A 47 4.71 -7.73 5.98
CA GLY A 47 3.53 -7.80 5.11
C GLY A 47 3.90 -8.11 3.66
N ILE A 48 5.02 -7.57 3.17
CA ILE A 48 5.55 -7.84 1.83
C ILE A 48 6.04 -9.29 1.74
N GLU A 49 6.87 -9.73 2.68
CA GLU A 49 7.44 -11.09 2.70
C GLU A 49 6.33 -12.16 2.75
N GLN A 50 5.29 -11.94 3.56
CA GLN A 50 4.13 -12.83 3.65
C GLN A 50 3.43 -13.02 2.30
N ASN A 51 3.34 -11.96 1.49
CA ASN A 51 2.68 -11.99 0.18
C ASN A 51 3.60 -12.34 -0.99
N ASN A 52 4.92 -12.42 -0.76
CA ASN A 52 5.93 -12.58 -1.80
C ASN A 52 7.03 -13.58 -1.41
N ALA A 53 6.69 -14.61 -0.63
CA ALA A 53 7.65 -15.57 -0.07
C ALA A 53 8.58 -16.24 -1.11
N ASP A 54 8.10 -16.39 -2.36
CA ASP A 54 8.86 -16.99 -3.46
C ASP A 54 9.58 -15.97 -4.37
N SER A 55 9.52 -14.67 -4.04
CA SER A 55 10.07 -13.59 -4.85
C SER A 55 11.42 -13.10 -4.33
N ASP A 56 12.31 -12.69 -5.24
CA ASP A 56 13.53 -11.99 -4.87
C ASP A 56 13.24 -10.52 -4.51
N LEU A 57 13.17 -10.25 -3.20
CA LEU A 57 12.89 -8.92 -2.64
C LEU A 57 14.15 -8.07 -2.43
N SER A 58 15.34 -8.58 -2.78
CA SER A 58 16.61 -7.88 -2.54
C SER A 58 16.64 -6.48 -3.16
N LYS A 59 15.98 -6.31 -4.31
CA LYS A 59 15.90 -5.06 -5.06
C LYS A 59 14.99 -4.00 -4.43
N ILE A 60 14.06 -4.39 -3.56
CA ILE A 60 13.11 -3.46 -2.94
C ILE A 60 13.38 -3.25 -1.45
N LYS A 61 14.21 -4.09 -0.81
CA LYS A 61 14.56 -3.95 0.61
C LYS A 61 15.17 -2.58 0.92
N GLN A 62 16.11 -2.12 0.08
CA GLN A 62 16.70 -0.78 0.23
C GLN A 62 15.66 0.33 0.00
N ASP A 63 14.71 0.13 -0.89
CA ASP A 63 13.63 1.09 -1.13
C ASP A 63 12.67 1.17 0.06
N ILE A 64 12.39 0.06 0.75
CA ILE A 64 11.57 0.01 1.97
C ILE A 64 12.29 0.71 3.12
N GLN A 65 13.61 0.53 3.27
CA GLN A 65 14.42 1.27 4.22
C GLN A 65 14.45 2.77 3.92
N ARG A 66 14.50 3.14 2.64
CA ARG A 66 14.41 4.54 2.21
C ARG A 66 13.02 5.13 2.45
N LEU A 67 11.98 4.31 2.36
CA LEU A 67 10.62 4.69 2.70
C LEU A 67 10.48 4.97 4.19
N SER A 68 10.97 4.06 5.04
CA SER A 68 10.90 4.22 6.50
C SER A 68 11.69 5.43 6.99
N SER A 69 12.84 5.73 6.38
CA SER A 69 13.65 6.91 6.75
C SER A 69 12.96 8.25 6.51
N GLY A 70 11.89 8.28 5.70
CA GLY A 70 11.04 9.46 5.51
C GLY A 70 10.11 9.75 6.70
N PHE A 71 9.92 8.82 7.63
CA PHE A 71 9.08 9.01 8.82
C PHE A 71 9.85 9.66 9.96
N GLN A 72 9.13 10.25 10.92
CA GLN A 72 9.73 10.68 12.19
C GLN A 72 10.19 9.45 13.02
N ASP A 73 11.15 9.64 13.94
CA ASP A 73 11.66 8.53 14.77
C ASP A 73 10.53 7.90 15.60
N GLU A 74 9.65 8.73 16.16
CA GLU A 74 8.39 8.33 16.78
C GLU A 74 7.22 8.89 15.97
N VAL A 75 6.32 8.00 15.55
CA VAL A 75 5.09 8.33 14.84
C VAL A 75 3.95 8.31 15.85
N GLU A 76 3.36 9.49 16.07
CA GLU A 76 2.28 9.66 17.03
C GLU A 76 0.97 9.01 16.54
N LYS A 77 0.13 8.61 17.49
CA LYS A 77 -1.27 8.27 17.23
C LYS A 77 -1.95 9.38 16.42
N HIS A 78 -2.83 9.00 15.49
CA HIS A 78 -3.54 9.85 14.53
C HIS A 78 -2.66 10.46 13.42
N SER A 79 -1.37 10.14 13.38
CA SER A 79 -0.57 10.37 12.17
C SER A 79 -1.15 9.59 10.98
N THR A 80 -0.91 10.08 9.77
CA THR A 80 -1.39 9.44 8.54
C THR A 80 -0.24 9.01 7.64
N LEU A 81 -0.37 7.80 7.09
CA LEU A 81 0.46 7.30 5.98
C LEU A 81 -0.43 7.10 4.76
N THR A 82 -0.12 7.81 3.68
CA THR A 82 -0.85 7.70 2.42
C THR A 82 0.04 7.14 1.34
N LEU A 83 -0.37 6.01 0.76
CA LEU A 83 0.24 5.42 -0.44
C LEU A 83 -0.62 5.80 -1.65
N SER A 84 -0.07 6.57 -2.58
CA SER A 84 -0.76 7.04 -3.77
C SER A 84 -0.09 6.49 -5.02
N ARG A 85 -0.73 5.50 -5.64
CA ARG A 85 -0.35 4.97 -6.93
C ARG A 85 -0.97 5.85 -8.01
N LEU A 86 -0.17 6.66 -8.71
CA LEU A 86 -0.65 7.52 -9.80
C LEU A 86 -0.80 6.74 -11.12
N SER A 87 0.02 5.70 -11.27
CA SER A 87 -0.01 4.70 -12.34
C SER A 87 0.60 3.41 -11.78
N LYS A 88 0.55 2.29 -12.52
CA LYS A 88 1.16 1.02 -12.04
C LYS A 88 2.64 1.18 -11.67
N LYS A 89 3.34 2.12 -12.31
CA LYS A 89 4.77 2.38 -12.09
C LYS A 89 5.04 3.48 -11.08
N LYS A 90 4.16 4.50 -10.96
CA LYS A 90 4.43 5.69 -10.16
C LYS A 90 3.76 5.63 -8.80
N LEU A 91 4.56 5.62 -7.75
CA LEU A 91 4.14 5.64 -6.36
C LEU A 91 4.64 6.90 -5.66
N ASN A 92 3.71 7.61 -5.02
CA ASN A 92 4.01 8.67 -4.08
C ASN A 92 3.58 8.22 -2.68
N VAL A 93 4.42 8.46 -1.68
CA VAL A 93 4.09 8.20 -0.29
C VAL A 93 4.14 9.50 0.50
N PHE A 94 3.09 9.72 1.28
CA PHE A 94 2.96 10.89 2.12
C PHE A 94 2.86 10.48 3.58
N PHE A 95 3.57 11.18 4.44
CA PHE A 95 3.44 11.09 5.89
C PHE A 95 2.95 12.43 6.43
N ASN A 96 1.82 12.45 7.13
CA ASN A 96 1.16 13.68 7.59
C ASN A 96 1.05 14.73 6.46
N ASN A 97 0.55 14.30 5.30
CA ASN A 97 0.41 15.08 4.06
C ASN A 97 1.71 15.63 3.44
N THR A 98 2.88 15.28 4.00
CA THR A 98 4.18 15.64 3.45
C THR A 98 4.68 14.53 2.55
N LEU A 99 5.07 14.85 1.32
CA LEU A 99 5.68 13.87 0.41
C LEU A 99 7.02 13.40 0.98
N VAL A 100 7.13 12.11 1.27
CA VAL A 100 8.35 11.49 1.81
C VAL A 100 9.08 10.64 0.76
N VAL A 101 8.33 10.03 -0.17
CA VAL A 101 8.88 9.24 -1.27
C VAL A 101 8.12 9.50 -2.55
N GLU A 102 8.86 9.64 -3.64
CA GLU A 102 8.38 9.53 -5.02
C GLU A 102 9.27 8.52 -5.75
N THR A 103 8.67 7.52 -6.38
CA THR A 103 9.40 6.46 -7.08
C THR A 103 8.63 5.94 -8.29
N GLU A 104 9.39 5.48 -9.29
CA GLU A 104 8.87 4.76 -10.45
C GLU A 104 9.15 3.25 -10.39
N ASN A 105 9.60 2.75 -9.22
CA ASN A 105 9.84 1.33 -9.02
C ASN A 105 8.52 0.54 -8.92
N GLN A 106 8.11 -0.05 -10.04
CA GLN A 106 6.91 -0.87 -10.10
C GLN A 106 6.95 -2.05 -9.12
N ALA A 107 8.12 -2.69 -8.92
CA ALA A 107 8.22 -3.83 -8.01
C ALA A 107 7.92 -3.42 -6.56
N LEU A 108 8.38 -2.24 -6.13
CA LEU A 108 8.02 -1.70 -4.82
C LEU A 108 6.52 -1.40 -4.72
N ALA A 109 5.95 -0.78 -5.75
CA ALA A 109 4.52 -0.45 -5.77
C ALA A 109 3.63 -1.71 -5.73
N ASP A 110 3.98 -2.74 -6.51
CA ASP A 110 3.28 -4.04 -6.51
C ASP A 110 3.44 -4.74 -5.15
N ALA A 111 4.65 -4.74 -4.58
CA ALA A 111 4.92 -5.32 -3.26
C ALA A 111 4.12 -4.64 -2.14
N LEU A 112 4.10 -3.31 -2.08
CA LEU A 112 3.31 -2.59 -1.08
C LEU A 112 1.81 -2.86 -1.21
N TRP A 113 1.27 -2.88 -2.43
CA TRP A 113 -0.14 -3.21 -2.65
C TRP A 113 -0.50 -4.63 -2.20
N SER A 114 0.44 -5.57 -2.34
CA SER A 114 0.22 -6.96 -1.96
C SER A 114 -0.06 -7.14 -0.46
N ILE A 115 0.40 -6.22 0.40
CA ILE A 115 0.12 -6.26 1.85
C ILE A 115 -1.40 -6.32 2.13
N TRP A 116 -2.20 -5.56 1.37
CA TRP A 116 -3.65 -5.47 1.58
C TRP A 116 -4.46 -6.30 0.61
N PHE A 117 -3.95 -6.54 -0.60
CA PHE A 117 -4.73 -7.14 -1.69
C PHE A 117 -4.10 -8.41 -2.27
N GLY A 118 -2.96 -8.85 -1.73
CA GLY A 118 -2.23 -10.02 -2.20
C GLY A 118 -2.89 -11.34 -1.82
N LYS A 119 -2.11 -12.42 -1.88
CA LYS A 119 -2.58 -13.78 -1.62
C LYS A 119 -2.92 -14.00 -0.14
N ASP A 120 -2.19 -13.36 0.75
CA ASP A 120 -2.32 -13.50 2.20
C ASP A 120 -2.33 -12.09 2.85
N PRO A 121 -3.44 -11.36 2.68
CA PRO A 121 -3.54 -9.96 3.08
C PRO A 121 -3.59 -9.82 4.61
N ILE A 122 -3.03 -8.73 5.15
CA ILE A 122 -2.99 -8.48 6.59
C ILE A 122 -4.35 -8.05 7.19
N VAL A 123 -5.37 -7.86 6.35
CA VAL A 123 -6.71 -7.42 6.71
C VAL A 123 -7.76 -8.33 6.12
N ASP A 124 -8.98 -8.28 6.65
CA ASP A 124 -10.13 -8.82 5.95
C ASP A 124 -10.40 -7.98 4.69
N THR A 125 -10.08 -8.57 3.54
CA THR A 125 -10.26 -7.92 2.24
C THR A 125 -11.72 -7.72 1.86
N GLU A 126 -12.65 -8.48 2.43
CA GLU A 126 -14.08 -8.29 2.21
C GLU A 126 -14.53 -6.97 2.83
N ASP A 127 -14.25 -6.77 4.11
CA ASP A 127 -14.54 -5.53 4.83
C ASP A 127 -13.87 -4.32 4.17
N LEU A 128 -12.62 -4.46 3.72
CA LEU A 128 -11.86 -3.38 3.08
C LEU A 128 -12.50 -2.88 1.78
N VAL A 129 -13.08 -3.78 0.97
CA VAL A 129 -13.60 -3.44 -0.37
C VAL A 129 -15.11 -3.37 -0.45
N GLN A 130 -15.83 -3.77 0.59
CA GLN A 130 -17.31 -3.79 0.59
C GLN A 130 -17.90 -2.43 0.21
N ASN A 131 -17.37 -1.34 0.77
CA ASN A 131 -17.84 0.02 0.45
C ASN A 131 -17.54 0.47 -0.99
N ILE A 132 -16.64 -0.22 -1.69
CA ILE A 132 -16.37 0.03 -3.12
C ILE A 132 -17.38 -0.72 -3.99
N LEU A 133 -17.85 -1.90 -3.55
CA LEU A 133 -18.81 -2.73 -4.29
C LEU A 133 -20.26 -2.26 -4.20
N VAL A 134 -20.64 -1.55 -3.14
CA VAL A 134 -22.02 -1.09 -2.90
C VAL A 134 -22.33 0.27 -3.55
N ASN A 135 -21.33 0.94 -4.13
CA ASN A 135 -21.43 2.27 -4.76
C ASN A 135 -21.37 2.21 -6.28
#